data_AF-A0A1I7WV03-F1
#
_entry.id   AF-A0A1I7WV03-F1
#
_cell.length_a   1.000
_cell.length_b   1.000
_cell.length_c   1.000
_cell.angle_alpha   90.00
_cell.angle_beta   90.00
_cell.angle_gamma   90.00
#
_symmetry.space_group_name_H-M   'P 1'
#
loop_
_entity.id
_entity.type
_entity.pdbx_description
1 polymer ?
#
loop_
_entity_poly.entity_id
_entity_poly.type
_entity_poly.pdbx_seq_one_letter_code
_entity_poly.pdbx_strand_id
1 'polypeptide(L)'
;MGSILVVPELDGIEGSKEAAALNYVIMAFNKVNLALNNEFLQDYEKELCPLLKEQIISNAIILLRGYAAPMLSGRLARIALVRLIYFDNIPDVFLRDLVAQCVSHNQDSLSEIFGPILSQQRYSMLFQNIAKNHDDYVHRLYRTILRLISIKTEGNIRPICDLLVSRPDFLPDSVTGLAGREIQKQSFLGPFFEYSVYCDEAGPLVVSKYFGETRISKEGIVMFNQGYRQRMNAIRMIGDHIGNIS
;
A
#
# COMPACT_ATOMS: atom_id res chain seq x y z
N MET A 1 -5.70 13.67 4.88
CA MET A 1 -4.74 12.62 4.45
C MET A 1 -4.78 12.45 2.93
N GLY A 2 -5.96 12.45 2.32
CA GLY A 2 -6.17 12.28 0.89
C GLY A 2 -5.37 13.23 0.01
N SER A 3 -5.38 14.54 0.29
CA SER A 3 -4.58 15.50 -0.49
C SER A 3 -3.07 15.28 -0.35
N ILE A 4 -2.60 14.81 0.81
CA ILE A 4 -1.17 14.55 1.08
C ILE A 4 -0.70 13.31 0.31
N LEU A 5 -1.52 12.28 0.27
CA LEU A 5 -1.25 11.03 -0.46
C LEU A 5 -1.70 11.10 -1.94
N VAL A 6 -2.24 12.23 -2.40
CA VAL A 6 -2.77 12.37 -3.75
C VAL A 6 -3.85 11.33 -4.08
N VAL A 7 -4.68 11.04 -3.07
CA VAL A 7 -5.92 10.25 -3.15
C VAL A 7 -7.04 11.08 -2.54
N PRO A 8 -7.59 12.08 -3.26
CA PRO A 8 -8.52 13.06 -2.69
C PRO A 8 -9.70 12.43 -1.96
N GLU A 9 -10.21 11.32 -2.48
CA GLU A 9 -11.39 10.62 -1.95
C GLU A 9 -11.10 9.91 -0.62
N LEU A 10 -9.83 9.66 -0.27
CA LEU A 10 -9.44 8.89 0.90
C LEU A 10 -9.95 9.48 2.22
N ASP A 11 -10.10 10.81 2.30
CA ASP A 11 -10.58 11.48 3.51
C ASP A 11 -12.10 11.31 3.71
N GLY A 12 -12.87 11.21 2.61
CA GLY A 12 -14.32 11.06 2.64
C GLY A 12 -14.82 9.63 2.42
N ILE A 13 -13.96 8.70 2.01
CA ILE A 13 -14.37 7.36 1.57
C ILE A 13 -15.07 6.55 2.68
N GLU A 14 -14.80 6.83 3.95
CA GLU A 14 -15.39 6.11 5.09
C GLU A 14 -16.92 6.20 5.11
N GLY A 15 -17.50 7.33 4.68
CA GLY A 15 -18.94 7.52 4.58
C GLY A 15 -19.57 7.00 3.29
N SER A 16 -18.79 6.36 2.41
CA SER A 16 -19.29 5.88 1.11
C SER A 16 -20.01 4.54 1.19
N LYS A 17 -20.84 4.26 0.18
CA LYS A 17 -21.52 2.97 0.04
C LYS A 17 -20.52 1.83 -0.20
N GLU A 18 -19.42 2.12 -0.89
CA GLU A 18 -18.34 1.18 -1.17
C GLU A 18 -17.60 0.78 0.10
N ALA A 19 -17.29 1.73 0.98
CA ALA A 19 -16.72 1.43 2.28
C ALA A 19 -17.68 0.63 3.15
N ALA A 20 -18.98 0.97 3.17
CA ALA A 20 -19.99 0.19 3.88
C ALA A 20 -20.10 -1.25 3.34
N ALA A 21 -20.12 -1.43 2.02
CA ALA A 21 -20.16 -2.75 1.38
C ALA A 21 -18.92 -3.58 1.69
N LEU A 22 -17.72 -2.99 1.60
CA LEU A 22 -16.48 -3.69 1.90
C LEU A 22 -16.38 -4.08 3.39
N ASN A 23 -16.76 -3.18 4.30
CA ASN A 23 -16.83 -3.49 5.73
C ASN A 23 -17.84 -4.61 6.04
N TYR A 24 -18.98 -4.64 5.36
CA TYR A 24 -19.95 -5.72 5.50
C TYR A 24 -19.36 -7.07 5.07
N VAL A 25 -18.67 -7.11 3.92
CA VAL A 25 -17.98 -8.30 3.42
C VAL A 25 -16.92 -8.79 4.41
N ILE A 26 -16.10 -7.89 4.95
CA ILE A 26 -15.08 -8.22 5.96
C ILE A 26 -15.74 -8.72 7.26
N MET A 27 -16.82 -8.10 7.71
CA MET A 27 -17.57 -8.54 8.88
C MET A 27 -18.15 -9.95 8.68
N ALA A 28 -18.73 -10.23 7.51
CA ALA A 28 -19.26 -11.55 7.17
C ALA A 28 -18.13 -12.59 7.15
N PHE A 29 -16.99 -12.27 6.53
CA PHE A 29 -15.81 -13.12 6.53
C PHE A 29 -15.34 -13.46 7.95
N ASN A 30 -15.26 -12.47 8.84
CA ASN A 30 -14.86 -12.70 10.22
C ASN A 30 -15.83 -13.61 10.96
N LYS A 31 -17.15 -13.44 10.76
CA LYS A 31 -18.17 -14.32 11.34
C LYS A 31 -18.02 -15.76 10.88
N VAL A 32 -17.76 -15.99 9.59
CA VAL A 32 -17.55 -17.34 9.04
C VAL A 32 -16.26 -17.96 9.58
N ASN A 33 -15.15 -17.22 9.67
CA ASN A 33 -13.92 -17.77 10.25
C ASN A 33 -14.05 -18.05 11.75
N LEU A 34 -14.82 -17.25 12.49
CA LEU A 34 -15.14 -17.56 13.90
C LEU A 34 -15.97 -18.84 13.99
N ALA A 35 -16.96 -19.02 13.11
CA ALA A 35 -17.76 -20.24 13.05
C ALA A 35 -16.90 -21.46 12.71
N LEU A 36 -15.98 -21.39 11.76
CA LEU A 36 -15.08 -22.51 11.41
C LEU A 36 -14.24 -23.03 12.59
N ASN A 37 -13.94 -22.18 13.57
CA ASN A 37 -13.22 -22.58 14.78
C ASN A 37 -14.14 -23.11 15.90
N ASN A 38 -15.45 -23.13 15.68
CA ASN A 38 -16.43 -23.59 16.67
C ASN A 38 -16.62 -25.12 16.56
N GLU A 39 -16.16 -25.84 17.58
CA GLU A 39 -16.25 -27.30 17.66
C GLU A 39 -17.71 -27.81 17.72
N PHE A 40 -18.64 -26.96 18.17
CA PHE A 40 -20.06 -27.29 18.33
C PHE A 40 -20.90 -27.15 17.06
N LEU A 41 -20.30 -26.80 15.92
CA LEU A 41 -21.01 -26.79 14.63
C LEU A 41 -21.45 -28.20 14.24
N GLN A 42 -22.64 -28.30 13.67
CA GLN A 42 -23.14 -29.51 13.03
C GLN A 42 -22.35 -29.78 11.74
N ASP A 43 -22.31 -31.04 11.31
CA ASP A 43 -21.49 -31.47 10.17
C ASP A 43 -21.85 -30.71 8.88
N TYR A 44 -23.14 -30.50 8.62
CA TYR A 44 -23.59 -29.71 7.46
C TYR A 44 -23.12 -28.24 7.52
N GLU A 45 -23.00 -27.64 8.72
CA GLU A 45 -22.54 -26.27 8.88
C GLU A 45 -21.03 -26.16 8.63
N LYS A 46 -20.27 -27.18 9.06
CA LYS A 46 -18.83 -27.30 8.79
C LYS A 46 -18.55 -27.41 7.29
N GLU A 47 -19.39 -28.13 6.55
CA GLU A 47 -19.29 -28.24 5.09
C GLU A 47 -19.72 -26.94 4.37
N LEU A 48 -20.71 -26.20 4.89
CA LEU A 48 -21.17 -24.94 4.29
C LEU A 48 -20.22 -23.77 4.50
N CYS A 49 -19.52 -23.70 5.64
CA CYS A 49 -18.68 -22.56 5.98
C CYS A 49 -17.58 -22.26 4.93
N PRO A 50 -16.83 -23.24 4.39
CA PRO A 50 -15.88 -23.02 3.30
C PRO A 50 -16.53 -22.43 2.04
N LEU A 51 -17.71 -22.92 1.65
CA LEU A 51 -18.46 -22.43 0.49
C LEU A 51 -18.91 -20.97 0.69
N LEU A 52 -19.41 -20.65 1.88
CA LEU A 52 -19.77 -19.27 2.24
C LEU A 52 -18.55 -18.35 2.21
N LYS A 53 -17.41 -18.82 2.74
CA LYS A 53 -16.15 -18.07 2.74
C LYS A 53 -15.70 -17.75 1.32
N GLU A 54 -15.71 -18.75 0.42
CA GLU A 54 -15.39 -18.58 -0.99
C GLU A 54 -16.31 -17.55 -1.66
N GLN A 55 -17.61 -17.61 -1.39
CA GLN A 55 -18.58 -16.69 -1.97
C GLN A 55 -18.42 -15.25 -1.43
N ILE A 56 -18.11 -15.08 -0.15
CA ILE A 56 -17.84 -13.78 0.47
C ILE A 56 -16.63 -13.11 -0.20
N ILE A 57 -15.54 -13.86 -0.39
CA ILE A 57 -14.34 -13.34 -1.07
C ILE A 57 -14.61 -13.09 -2.56
N SER A 58 -15.38 -13.95 -3.23
CA SER A 58 -15.79 -13.74 -4.63
C SER A 58 -16.58 -12.43 -4.80
N ASN A 59 -17.48 -12.12 -3.87
CA ASN A 59 -18.20 -10.84 -3.85
C ASN A 59 -17.25 -9.65 -3.61
N ALA A 60 -16.22 -9.82 -2.77
CA ALA A 60 -15.18 -8.80 -2.59
C ALA A 60 -14.45 -8.51 -3.92
N ILE A 61 -14.09 -9.56 -4.67
CA ILE A 61 -13.43 -9.46 -5.97
C ILE A 61 -14.34 -8.74 -6.97
N ILE A 62 -15.61 -9.11 -7.08
CA ILE A 62 -16.61 -8.46 -7.95
C ILE A 62 -16.69 -6.96 -7.64
N LEU A 63 -16.78 -6.60 -6.35
CA LEU A 63 -16.82 -5.22 -5.90
C LEU A 63 -15.55 -4.45 -6.28
N LEU A 64 -14.38 -5.02 -5.99
CA LEU A 64 -13.07 -4.37 -6.20
C LEU A 64 -12.69 -4.25 -7.68
N ARG A 65 -13.14 -5.18 -8.53
CA ARG A 65 -13.01 -5.09 -10.00
C ARG A 65 -13.96 -4.07 -10.61
N GLY A 66 -15.07 -3.77 -9.92
CA GLY A 66 -16.07 -2.79 -10.35
C GLY A 66 -17.22 -3.40 -11.15
N TYR A 67 -17.42 -4.71 -11.05
CA TYR A 67 -18.55 -5.41 -11.68
C TYR A 67 -19.89 -5.19 -10.96
N ALA A 68 -19.89 -4.49 -9.83
CA ALA A 68 -21.09 -3.99 -9.15
C ALA A 68 -21.60 -2.64 -9.70
N ALA A 69 -21.02 -2.13 -10.78
CA ALA A 69 -21.47 -0.91 -11.43
C ALA A 69 -22.88 -1.09 -12.06
N PRO A 70 -23.71 -0.02 -12.11
CA PRO A 70 -23.43 1.35 -11.67
C PRO A 70 -23.70 1.60 -10.18
N MET A 71 -24.12 0.59 -9.41
CA MET A 71 -24.54 0.76 -8.02
C MET A 71 -23.37 1.09 -7.08
N LEU A 72 -22.21 0.48 -7.34
CA LEU A 72 -20.97 0.66 -6.58
C LEU A 72 -19.79 0.84 -7.54
N SER A 73 -18.90 1.78 -7.24
CA SER A 73 -17.71 2.04 -8.03
C SER A 73 -16.53 1.18 -7.58
N GLY A 74 -15.95 0.37 -8.47
CA GLY A 74 -14.72 -0.38 -8.20
C GLY A 74 -13.52 0.50 -7.79
N ARG A 75 -13.40 1.71 -8.35
CA ARG A 75 -12.36 2.68 -7.95
C ARG A 75 -12.49 3.07 -6.48
N LEU A 76 -13.65 3.57 -6.07
CA LEU A 76 -13.95 3.91 -4.68
C LEU A 76 -13.81 2.70 -3.73
N ALA A 77 -14.22 1.50 -4.15
CA ALA A 77 -14.00 0.28 -3.38
C ALA A 77 -12.51 -0.03 -3.15
N ARG A 78 -11.64 0.14 -4.16
CA ARG A 78 -10.18 0.01 -3.99
C ARG A 78 -9.61 1.09 -3.08
N ILE A 79 -10.11 2.32 -3.14
CA ILE A 79 -9.71 3.39 -2.22
C ILE A 79 -10.14 3.05 -0.78
N ALA A 80 -11.33 2.47 -0.59
CA ALA A 80 -11.79 2.00 0.72
C ALA A 80 -10.88 0.89 1.25
N LEU A 81 -10.50 -0.08 0.39
CA LEU A 81 -9.54 -1.13 0.75
C LEU A 81 -8.18 -0.55 1.17
N VAL A 82 -7.64 0.40 0.40
CA VAL A 82 -6.38 1.08 0.73
C VAL A 82 -6.49 1.81 2.08
N ARG A 83 -7.61 2.49 2.35
CA ARG A 83 -7.85 3.10 3.66
C ARG A 83 -7.78 2.06 4.78
N LEU A 84 -8.49 0.94 4.63
CA LEU A 84 -8.47 -0.12 5.64
C LEU A 84 -7.06 -0.69 5.86
N ILE A 85 -6.24 -0.82 4.80
CA ILE A 85 -4.85 -1.24 4.93
C ILE A 85 -4.01 -0.19 5.67
N TYR A 86 -4.14 1.10 5.34
CA TYR A 86 -3.39 2.18 6.00
C TYR A 86 -3.66 2.31 7.49
N PHE A 87 -4.86 1.95 7.92
CA PHE A 87 -5.28 2.03 9.33
C PHE A 87 -5.25 0.66 10.03
N ASP A 88 -4.67 -0.36 9.41
CA ASP A 88 -4.59 -1.72 9.95
C ASP A 88 -5.96 -2.32 10.34
N ASN A 89 -7.02 -1.87 9.67
CA ASN A 89 -8.42 -2.26 9.90
C ASN A 89 -8.89 -3.41 8.98
N ILE A 90 -7.95 -4.21 8.48
CA ILE A 90 -8.26 -5.36 7.63
C ILE A 90 -7.49 -6.59 8.13
N PRO A 91 -8.14 -7.77 8.30
CA PRO A 91 -7.45 -8.98 8.71
C PRO A 91 -6.46 -9.48 7.65
N ASP A 92 -5.26 -9.92 8.05
CA ASP A 92 -4.28 -10.49 7.12
C ASP A 92 -4.80 -11.78 6.44
N VAL A 93 -5.59 -12.56 7.16
CA VAL A 93 -6.27 -13.75 6.63
C VAL A 93 -7.19 -13.37 5.47
N PHE A 94 -7.93 -12.26 5.58
CA PHE A 94 -8.80 -11.79 4.51
C PHE A 94 -7.99 -11.37 3.27
N LEU A 95 -6.92 -10.59 3.45
CA LEU A 95 -6.06 -10.17 2.33
C LEU A 95 -5.42 -11.37 1.63
N ARG A 96 -4.91 -12.34 2.40
CA ARG A 96 -4.31 -13.55 1.84
C ARG A 96 -5.33 -14.37 1.05
N ASP A 97 -6.52 -14.58 1.60
CA ASP A 97 -7.56 -15.37 0.93
C ASP A 97 -8.10 -14.65 -0.32
N LEU A 98 -8.22 -13.31 -0.27
CA LEU A 98 -8.54 -12.47 -1.43
C LEU A 98 -7.51 -12.63 -2.56
N VAL A 99 -6.21 -12.57 -2.23
CA VAL A 99 -5.12 -12.74 -3.21
C VAL A 99 -5.11 -14.17 -3.75
N ALA A 100 -5.25 -15.18 -2.89
CA ALA A 100 -5.29 -16.58 -3.30
C ALA A 100 -6.42 -16.83 -4.31
N GLN A 101 -7.63 -16.31 -4.03
CA GLN A 101 -8.77 -16.50 -4.91
C GLN A 101 -8.65 -15.71 -6.23
N CYS A 102 -7.98 -14.55 -6.23
CA CYS A 102 -7.64 -13.88 -7.48
C CYS A 102 -6.76 -14.76 -8.38
N VAL A 103 -5.77 -15.46 -7.81
CA VAL A 103 -4.86 -16.32 -8.56
C VAL A 103 -5.54 -17.59 -9.08
N SER A 104 -6.42 -18.21 -8.29
CA SER A 104 -7.03 -19.50 -8.65
C SER A 104 -8.11 -19.42 -9.72
N HIS A 105 -8.95 -18.37 -9.73
CA HIS A 105 -10.12 -18.34 -10.62
C HIS A 105 -9.95 -17.48 -11.89
N ASN A 106 -9.12 -16.44 -11.87
CA ASN A 106 -8.99 -15.53 -13.01
C ASN A 106 -7.71 -14.67 -12.92
N GLN A 107 -6.76 -14.94 -13.82
CA GLN A 107 -5.43 -14.31 -13.86
C GLN A 107 -5.47 -12.76 -13.91
N ASP A 108 -6.52 -12.17 -14.49
CA ASP A 108 -6.65 -10.71 -14.62
C ASP A 108 -7.19 -10.04 -13.35
N SER A 109 -7.89 -10.79 -12.48
CA SER A 109 -8.47 -10.21 -11.24
C SER A 109 -7.39 -9.55 -10.37
N LEU A 110 -6.22 -10.19 -10.29
CA LEU A 110 -5.11 -9.70 -9.48
C LEU A 110 -4.59 -8.36 -10.00
N SER A 111 -4.35 -8.25 -11.31
CA SER A 111 -3.82 -7.04 -11.94
C SER A 111 -4.85 -5.91 -11.97
N GLU A 112 -6.13 -6.21 -12.19
CA GLU A 112 -7.22 -5.23 -12.16
C GLU A 112 -7.47 -4.63 -10.78
N ILE A 113 -7.29 -5.41 -9.71
CA ILE A 113 -7.46 -4.93 -8.33
C ILE A 113 -6.17 -4.25 -7.83
N PHE A 114 -5.06 -4.98 -7.83
CA PHE A 114 -3.83 -4.55 -7.16
C PHE A 114 -2.93 -3.70 -8.05
N GLY A 115 -3.04 -3.79 -9.37
CA GLY A 115 -2.29 -2.92 -10.29
C GLY A 115 -2.59 -1.43 -10.04
N PRO A 116 -3.86 -0.99 -10.02
CA PRO A 116 -4.22 0.38 -9.67
C PRO A 116 -3.80 0.79 -8.24
N ILE A 117 -3.85 -0.14 -7.28
CA ILE A 117 -3.42 0.13 -5.89
C ILE A 117 -1.92 0.40 -5.86
N LEU A 118 -1.10 -0.45 -6.49
CA LEU A 118 0.35 -0.26 -6.60
C LEU A 118 0.68 1.06 -7.30
N SER A 119 0.03 1.35 -8.44
CA SER A 119 0.19 2.63 -9.15
C SER A 119 -0.12 3.82 -8.25
N GLN A 120 -1.18 3.73 -7.43
CA GLN A 120 -1.54 4.78 -6.48
C GLN A 120 -0.49 4.92 -5.37
N GLN A 121 0.08 3.84 -4.83
CA GLN A 121 1.16 3.92 -3.84
C GLN A 121 2.39 4.64 -4.41
N ARG A 122 2.82 4.28 -5.62
CA ARG A 122 3.94 4.94 -6.31
C ARG A 122 3.65 6.41 -6.55
N TYR A 123 2.46 6.72 -7.05
CA TYR A 123 2.06 8.11 -7.32
C TYR A 123 2.03 8.94 -6.04
N SER A 124 1.49 8.41 -4.94
CA SER A 124 1.54 9.07 -3.63
C SER A 124 2.97 9.38 -3.20
N MET A 125 3.90 8.45 -3.42
CA MET A 125 5.31 8.59 -3.03
C MET A 125 6.08 9.65 -3.84
N LEU A 126 5.77 9.80 -5.14
CA LEU A 126 6.39 10.82 -6.02
C LEU A 126 6.25 12.26 -5.50
N PHE A 127 5.19 12.54 -4.74
CA PHE A 127 4.96 13.86 -4.15
C PHE A 127 5.46 13.98 -2.71
N GLN A 128 6.07 12.95 -2.15
CA GLN A 128 6.67 13.02 -0.83
C GLN A 128 8.10 13.53 -0.93
N ASN A 129 8.47 14.35 0.04
CA ASN A 129 9.84 14.79 0.24
C ASN A 129 10.03 14.95 1.74
N ILE A 130 11.18 14.51 2.26
CA ILE A 130 11.48 14.51 3.70
C ILE A 130 11.44 15.92 4.32
N ALA A 131 11.67 16.97 3.51
CA ALA A 131 11.49 18.36 3.89
C ALA A 131 10.02 18.75 4.17
N LYS A 132 9.04 17.97 3.71
CA LYS A 132 7.61 18.19 4.00
C LYS A 132 7.19 17.68 5.38
N ASN A 133 8.07 16.96 6.09
CA ASN A 133 7.77 16.39 7.41
C ASN A 133 6.50 15.51 7.42
N HIS A 134 6.30 14.74 6.35
CA HIS A 134 5.15 13.84 6.18
C HIS A 134 5.53 12.39 6.47
N ASP A 135 6.45 12.16 7.41
CA ASP A 135 7.02 10.84 7.64
C ASP A 135 5.94 9.81 7.96
N ASP A 136 4.95 10.12 8.79
CA ASP A 136 3.88 9.18 9.13
C ASP A 136 3.13 8.65 7.89
N TYR A 137 2.91 9.50 6.90
CA TYR A 137 2.26 9.12 5.64
C TYR A 137 3.17 8.24 4.80
N VAL A 138 4.47 8.56 4.76
CA VAL A 138 5.48 7.76 4.06
C VAL A 138 5.61 6.38 4.71
N HIS A 139 5.63 6.30 6.04
CA HIS A 139 5.61 5.03 6.78
C HIS A 139 4.41 4.16 6.38
N ARG A 140 3.23 4.76 6.20
CA ARG A 140 2.02 4.04 5.74
C ARG A 140 2.17 3.52 4.31
N LEU A 141 2.76 4.30 3.40
CA LEU A 141 3.03 3.87 2.02
C LEU A 141 4.00 2.66 2.00
N TYR A 142 5.11 2.75 2.73
CA TYR A 142 6.07 1.65 2.86
C TYR A 142 5.43 0.38 3.44
N ARG A 143 4.74 0.52 4.59
CA ARG A 143 4.07 -0.61 5.24
C ARG A 143 3.04 -1.27 4.35
N THR A 144 2.29 -0.48 3.57
CA THR A 144 1.28 -1.00 2.65
C THR A 144 1.91 -1.85 1.56
N ILE A 145 2.96 -1.36 0.90
CA ILE A 145 3.67 -2.15 -0.13
C ILE A 145 4.26 -3.41 0.49
N LEU A 146 5.00 -3.29 1.60
CA LEU A 146 5.60 -4.42 2.30
C LEU A 146 4.57 -5.48 2.67
N ARG A 147 3.44 -5.06 3.24
CA ARG A 147 2.35 -5.95 3.63
C ARG A 147 1.78 -6.69 2.42
N LEU A 148 1.55 -5.98 1.31
CA LEU A 148 0.99 -6.55 0.09
C LEU A 148 1.95 -7.52 -0.62
N ILE A 149 3.22 -7.15 -0.83
CA ILE A 149 4.22 -8.01 -1.48
C ILE A 149 4.64 -9.20 -0.60
N SER A 150 4.43 -9.10 0.71
CA SER A 150 4.72 -10.18 1.66
C SER A 150 3.68 -11.30 1.64
N ILE A 151 2.50 -11.09 1.04
CA ILE A 151 1.44 -12.09 0.96
C ILE A 151 1.95 -13.29 0.16
N LYS A 152 1.87 -14.47 0.78
CA LYS A 152 2.19 -15.76 0.18
C LYS A 152 0.92 -16.57 -0.04
N THR A 153 0.86 -17.24 -1.18
CA THR A 153 -0.17 -18.24 -1.49
C THR A 153 0.43 -19.64 -1.44
N GLU A 154 -0.38 -20.65 -1.76
CA GLU A 154 0.08 -22.03 -1.91
C GLU A 154 1.30 -22.12 -2.84
N GLY A 155 2.23 -23.02 -2.52
CA GLY A 155 3.49 -23.16 -3.26
C GLY A 155 4.55 -22.09 -2.95
N ASN A 156 4.37 -21.27 -1.90
CA ASN A 156 5.28 -20.17 -1.51
C ASN A 156 5.44 -19.10 -2.61
N ILE A 157 4.43 -18.98 -3.47
CA ILE A 157 4.33 -17.95 -4.51
C ILE A 157 3.96 -16.61 -3.85
N ARG A 158 4.46 -15.49 -4.39
CA ARG A 158 4.17 -14.13 -3.92
C ARG A 158 3.48 -13.34 -5.05
N PRO A 159 2.18 -13.55 -5.30
CA PRO A 159 1.53 -13.07 -6.52
C PRO A 159 1.60 -11.56 -6.68
N ILE A 160 1.53 -10.79 -5.58
CA ILE A 160 1.64 -9.33 -5.63
C ILE A 160 3.07 -8.87 -5.91
N CYS A 161 4.08 -9.61 -5.43
CA CYS A 161 5.48 -9.36 -5.76
C CYS A 161 5.72 -9.64 -7.25
N ASP A 162 5.22 -10.77 -7.75
CA ASP A 162 5.33 -11.15 -9.17
C ASP A 162 4.61 -10.14 -10.07
N LEU A 163 3.42 -9.69 -9.65
CA LEU A 163 2.70 -8.60 -10.30
C LEU A 163 3.51 -7.31 -10.30
N LEU A 164 4.16 -6.97 -9.18
CA LEU A 164 4.96 -5.76 -9.08
C LEU A 164 6.16 -5.79 -10.04
N VAL A 165 6.91 -6.90 -10.07
CA VAL A 165 8.12 -7.06 -10.88
C VAL A 165 7.79 -7.15 -12.38
N SER A 166 6.62 -7.68 -12.74
CA SER A 166 6.16 -7.76 -14.14
C SER A 166 5.65 -6.45 -14.73
N ARG A 167 5.51 -5.38 -13.92
CA ARG A 167 5.04 -4.08 -14.43
C ARG A 167 6.08 -3.39 -15.32
N PRO A 168 5.65 -2.67 -16.36
CA PRO A 168 6.55 -1.93 -17.24
C PRO A 168 7.28 -0.78 -16.54
N ASP A 169 6.72 -0.26 -15.43
CA ASP A 169 7.35 0.78 -14.62
C ASP A 169 8.21 0.22 -13.48
N PHE A 170 8.39 -1.11 -13.35
CA PHE A 170 9.23 -1.66 -12.29
C PHE A 170 10.71 -1.30 -12.49
N LEU A 171 11.24 -1.58 -13.68
CA LEU A 171 12.59 -1.22 -14.10
C LEU A 171 12.54 -0.75 -15.57
N PRO A 172 12.21 0.52 -15.82
CA PRO A 172 12.08 1.06 -17.17
C PRO A 172 13.44 1.15 -17.86
N ASP A 173 13.44 0.96 -19.17
CA ASP A 173 14.62 1.17 -20.00
C ASP A 173 15.10 2.63 -19.90
N SER A 174 16.41 2.82 -19.75
CA SER A 174 17.00 4.15 -19.75
C SER A 174 17.11 4.66 -21.18
N VAL A 175 16.56 5.84 -21.43
CA VAL A 175 16.47 6.43 -22.78
C VAL A 175 17.48 7.55 -22.96
N THR A 176 18.07 8.06 -21.88
CA THR A 176 19.09 9.11 -21.91
C THR A 176 20.41 8.67 -21.27
N GLY A 177 21.45 9.49 -21.44
CA GLY A 177 22.73 9.33 -20.72
C GLY A 177 22.65 9.56 -19.20
N LEU A 178 21.46 9.82 -18.65
CA LEU A 178 21.21 10.06 -17.22
C LEU A 178 20.43 8.92 -16.56
N ALA A 179 20.76 7.67 -16.92
CA ALA A 179 20.09 6.45 -16.45
C ALA A 179 19.76 6.44 -14.95
N GLY A 180 20.67 6.91 -14.09
CA GLY A 180 20.43 6.97 -12.64
C GLY A 180 19.26 7.88 -12.23
N ARG A 181 19.11 9.05 -12.85
CA ARG A 181 17.98 9.97 -12.58
C ARG A 181 16.67 9.44 -13.17
N GLU A 182 16.77 8.80 -14.34
CA GLU A 182 15.60 8.17 -14.98
C GLU A 182 15.07 7.03 -14.13
N ILE A 183 15.92 6.11 -13.70
CA ILE A 183 15.54 5.02 -12.80
C ILE A 183 14.91 5.59 -11.53
N GLN A 184 15.50 6.61 -10.90
CA GLN A 184 14.94 7.21 -9.68
C GLN A 184 13.51 7.76 -9.86
N LYS A 185 13.20 8.36 -11.01
CA LYS A 185 11.90 9.01 -11.25
C LYS A 185 10.88 8.11 -11.95
N GLN A 186 11.33 7.22 -12.82
CA GLN A 186 10.49 6.41 -13.69
C GLN A 186 10.24 5.01 -13.12
N SER A 187 11.19 4.44 -12.37
CA SER A 187 10.96 3.14 -11.73
C SER A 187 9.89 3.22 -10.65
N PHE A 188 9.35 2.05 -10.29
CA PHE A 188 8.33 1.94 -9.27
C PHE A 188 8.90 2.26 -7.88
N LEU A 189 10.06 1.68 -7.57
CA LEU A 189 10.72 1.82 -6.27
C LEU A 189 11.58 3.09 -6.17
N GLY A 190 11.91 3.75 -7.28
CA GLY A 190 12.72 4.96 -7.32
C GLY A 190 12.28 6.06 -6.35
N PRO A 191 10.99 6.44 -6.30
CA PRO A 191 10.48 7.44 -5.36
C PRO A 191 10.63 7.02 -3.88
N PHE A 192 10.54 5.72 -3.60
CA PHE A 192 10.78 5.18 -2.27
C PHE A 192 12.25 5.34 -1.91
N PHE A 193 13.16 4.90 -2.79
CA PHE A 193 14.59 5.07 -2.55
C PHE A 193 15.01 6.53 -2.41
N GLU A 194 14.47 7.43 -3.24
CA GLU A 194 14.76 8.87 -3.18
C GLU A 194 14.48 9.48 -1.80
N TYR A 195 13.37 9.11 -1.16
CA TYR A 195 13.04 9.60 0.18
C TYR A 195 14.03 9.13 1.26
N SER A 196 14.73 8.02 1.00
CA SER A 196 15.73 7.40 1.88
C SER A 196 17.18 7.75 1.54
N VAL A 197 17.42 8.71 0.63
CA VAL A 197 18.77 9.20 0.24
C VAL A 197 19.06 10.57 0.85
N TYR A 198 20.26 10.70 1.41
CA TYR A 198 20.74 11.93 2.05
C TYR A 198 21.30 12.79 0.92
N CYS A 199 20.72 13.96 0.70
CA CYS A 199 21.33 14.94 -0.18
C CYS A 199 22.02 15.98 0.71
N ASP A 200 23.35 16.03 0.70
CA ASP A 200 24.13 17.06 1.40
C ASP A 200 23.66 18.48 1.02
N GLU A 201 23.18 18.66 -0.21
CA GLU A 201 22.64 19.92 -0.74
C GLU A 201 21.22 20.26 -0.24
N ALA A 202 20.49 19.31 0.34
CA ALA A 202 19.19 19.58 0.94
C ALA A 202 19.32 20.28 2.30
N GLY A 203 20.46 20.16 2.98
CA GLY A 203 20.72 20.82 4.26
C GLY A 203 20.38 22.32 4.21
N PRO A 204 20.98 23.12 3.30
CA PRO A 204 20.69 24.55 3.16
C PRO A 204 19.24 24.88 2.74
N LEU A 205 18.62 24.08 1.87
CA LEU A 205 17.24 24.30 1.39
C LEU A 205 16.18 23.97 2.44
N VAL A 206 16.43 22.96 3.28
CA VAL A 206 15.53 22.63 4.39
C VAL A 206 15.76 23.62 5.54
N VAL A 207 17.00 24.01 5.81
CA VAL A 207 17.33 25.04 6.80
C VAL A 207 16.67 26.39 6.47
N SER A 208 16.76 26.85 5.22
CA SER A 208 16.11 28.11 4.80
C SER A 208 14.59 28.06 4.86
N LYS A 209 13.96 26.93 4.51
CA LYS A 209 12.50 26.75 4.53
C LYS A 209 11.90 26.68 5.93
N TYR A 210 12.62 26.13 6.92
CA TYR A 210 12.11 26.01 8.30
C TYR A 210 12.44 27.22 9.18
N PHE A 211 13.46 28.03 8.85
CA PHE A 211 13.98 29.05 9.76
C PHE A 211 14.12 30.46 9.19
N GLY A 212 13.89 30.69 7.88
CA GLY A 212 13.99 32.02 7.25
C GLY A 212 15.37 32.69 7.42
N GLU A 213 15.46 34.02 7.26
CA GLU A 213 16.69 34.82 7.41
C GLU A 213 17.24 34.89 8.86
N THR A 214 16.72 34.08 9.78
CA THR A 214 17.18 34.08 11.16
C THR A 214 18.54 33.38 11.24
N ARG A 215 19.56 34.07 11.78
CA ARG A 215 20.89 33.47 12.01
C ARG A 215 20.76 32.29 12.98
N ILE A 216 20.70 31.08 12.44
CA ILE A 216 20.66 29.85 13.23
C ILE A 216 22.03 29.65 13.87
N SER A 217 22.04 29.33 15.17
CA SER A 217 23.29 28.97 15.84
C SER A 217 23.88 27.70 15.23
N LYS A 218 25.19 27.52 15.34
CA LYS A 218 25.85 26.29 14.86
C LYS A 218 25.27 25.05 15.54
N GLU A 219 24.88 25.15 16.82
CA GLU A 219 24.22 24.03 17.53
C GLU A 219 22.85 23.69 16.95
N GLY A 220 22.06 24.69 16.53
CA GLY A 220 20.75 24.48 15.91
C GLY A 220 20.83 23.72 14.58
N ILE A 221 21.84 24.03 13.75
CA ILE A 221 22.12 23.30 12.51
C ILE A 221 22.53 21.85 12.80
N VAL A 222 23.34 21.62 13.84
CA VAL A 222 23.77 20.28 14.25
C VAL A 222 22.58 19.45 14.75
N MET A 223 21.74 19.99 15.63
CA MET A 223 20.54 19.30 16.13
C MET A 223 19.57 18.98 14.99
N PHE A 224 19.36 19.93 14.07
CA PHE A 224 18.53 19.70 12.89
C PHE A 224 19.06 18.56 12.02
N ASN A 225 20.35 18.57 11.70
CA ASN A 225 20.99 17.51 10.91
C ASN A 225 20.93 16.14 11.61
N GLN A 226 21.06 16.10 12.94
CA GLN A 226 20.90 14.88 13.72
C GLN A 226 19.47 14.35 13.66
N GLY A 227 18.45 15.21 13.86
CA GLY A 227 17.05 14.82 13.74
C GLY A 227 16.68 14.34 12.34
N TYR A 228 17.20 15.00 11.30
CA TYR A 228 17.04 14.58 9.91
C TYR A 228 17.64 13.18 9.66
N ARG A 229 18.87 12.93 10.14
CA ARG A 229 19.52 11.61 10.02
C ARG A 229 18.76 10.51 10.76
N GLN A 230 18.19 10.81 11.94
CA GLN A 230 17.38 9.85 12.68
C GLN A 230 16.11 9.44 11.93
N ARG A 231 15.35 10.43 11.43
CA ARG A 231 14.13 10.20 10.63
C ARG A 231 14.46 9.33 9.41
N MET A 232 15.53 9.67 8.72
CA MET A 232 16.01 8.96 7.54
C MET A 232 16.43 7.51 7.85
N ASN A 233 17.15 7.27 8.94
CA ASN A 233 17.51 5.93 9.37
C ASN A 233 16.27 5.09 9.68
N ALA A 234 15.24 5.67 10.32
CA ALA A 234 13.98 4.97 10.58
C ALA A 234 13.30 4.49 9.28
N ILE A 235 13.32 5.32 8.23
CA ILE A 235 12.77 4.96 6.92
C ILE A 235 13.61 3.88 6.24
N ARG A 236 14.95 3.96 6.31
CA ARG A 236 15.84 2.94 5.75
C ARG A 236 15.62 1.56 6.36
N MET A 237 15.47 1.48 7.68
CA MET A 237 15.18 0.22 8.37
C MET A 237 13.93 -0.48 7.81
N ILE A 238 12.93 0.30 7.38
CA ILE A 238 11.71 -0.22 6.73
C ILE A 238 11.98 -0.58 5.27
N GLY A 239 12.71 0.27 4.54
CA GLY A 239 13.10 0.04 3.15
C GLY A 239 13.97 -1.20 2.95
N ASP A 240 14.86 -1.53 3.88
CA ASP A 240 15.72 -2.72 3.82
C ASP A 240 14.91 -4.02 3.77
N HIS A 241 13.69 -4.01 4.31
CA HIS A 241 12.78 -5.16 4.19
C HIS A 241 12.26 -5.35 2.76
N ILE A 242 12.16 -4.28 1.95
CA ILE A 242 11.77 -4.38 0.54
C ILE A 242 12.88 -5.06 -0.26
N GLY A 243 14.14 -4.69 0.00
CA GLY A 243 15.31 -5.26 -0.70
C GLY A 243 15.58 -6.74 -0.40
N ASN A 244 15.17 -7.22 0.77
CA ASN A 244 15.38 -8.61 1.21
C ASN A 244 14.23 -9.57 0.84
N ILE A 245 13.20 -9.11 0.11
CA ILE A 245 12.06 -9.95 -0.30
C ILE A 245 12.27 -10.61 -1.68
N SER A 246 13.35 -10.28 -2.39
CA SER A 246 13.78 -10.95 -3.64
C SER A 246 14.46 -12.29 -3.41
#